data_AF-A3BVL9-F1
#
_entry.id   AF-A3BVL9-F1
#
_cell.length_a   1.000
_cell.length_b   1.000
_cell.length_c   1.000
_cell.angle_alpha   90.00
_cell.angle_beta   90.00
_cell.angle_gamma   90.00
#
_symmetry.space_group_name_H-M   'P 1'
#
loop_
_entity.id
_entity.type
_entity.pdbx_description
1 polymer ?
#
loop_
_entity_poly.entity_id
_entity_poly.type
_entity_poly.pdbx_seq_one_letter_code
_entity_poly.pdbx_strand_id
1 'polypeptide(L)'
;MTIEILSDGLKRLEDIYSSVEGIMCLPSNQICSSQQRKLLDGEMECSLELLDLCNAMHEVFAELKAIIQDMQVSLRKGDDAVVQAKIQSYIRLMKKAKKHFKKTVKKVTSDKEDDKMVKLLSKAREITTSVLESSMDLLSKQIATPKMSIISKAFLKKNSVVCSEEQLQVLECCIGDLEAGAGLVFRRLVQSRVTLLNILSS
;
A
#
# COMPACT_ATOMS: atom_id res chain seq x y z
N MET A 1 -6.00 -14.68 0.57
CA MET A 1 -5.50 -13.59 -0.29
C MET A 1 -3.99 -13.66 -0.27
N THR A 2 -3.32 -13.70 -1.44
CA THR A 2 -1.86 -13.82 -1.57
C THR A 2 -1.25 -12.46 -1.96
N ILE A 3 0.07 -12.32 -1.86
CA ILE A 3 0.77 -11.09 -2.29
C ILE A 3 0.63 -10.90 -3.81
N GLU A 4 0.72 -11.98 -4.59
CA GLU A 4 0.53 -11.95 -6.04
C GLU A 4 -0.83 -11.36 -6.44
N ILE A 5 -1.92 -11.79 -5.77
CA ILE A 5 -3.27 -11.26 -6.02
C ILE A 5 -3.33 -9.75 -5.72
N LEU A 6 -2.63 -9.30 -4.68
CA LEU A 6 -2.60 -7.87 -4.31
C LEU A 6 -1.75 -7.04 -5.30
N SER A 7 -0.61 -7.56 -5.75
CA SER A 7 0.21 -6.90 -6.77
C SER A 7 -0.54 -6.80 -8.11
N ASP A 8 -1.20 -7.88 -8.53
CA ASP A 8 -2.08 -7.86 -9.71
C ASP A 8 -3.22 -6.85 -9.51
N GLY A 9 -3.84 -6.82 -8.34
CA GLY A 9 -4.85 -5.82 -7.98
C GLY A 9 -4.35 -4.37 -8.13
N LEU A 10 -3.12 -4.08 -7.69
CA LEU A 10 -2.48 -2.77 -7.86
C LEU A 10 -2.21 -2.44 -9.33
N LYS A 11 -1.80 -3.42 -10.14
CA LYS A 11 -1.60 -3.25 -11.58
C LYS A 11 -2.94 -2.96 -12.28
N ARG A 12 -3.99 -3.74 -12.00
CA ARG A 12 -5.33 -3.54 -12.58
C ARG A 12 -5.98 -2.22 -12.16
N LEU A 13 -5.59 -1.65 -11.01
CA LEU A 13 -6.02 -0.31 -10.62
C LEU A 13 -5.50 0.77 -11.57
N GLU A 14 -4.32 0.59 -12.16
CA GLU A 14 -3.83 1.48 -13.22
C GLU A 14 -4.80 1.53 -14.40
N ASP A 15 -5.31 0.39 -14.85
CA ASP A 15 -6.29 0.30 -15.94
C ASP A 15 -7.62 0.96 -15.58
N ILE A 16 -8.05 0.83 -14.32
CA ILE A 16 -9.27 1.47 -13.81
C ILE A 16 -9.12 2.99 -13.86
N TYR A 17 -8.04 3.54 -13.30
CA TYR A 17 -7.79 4.98 -13.37
C TYR A 17 -7.52 5.46 -14.81
N SER A 18 -6.97 4.59 -15.68
CA SER A 18 -6.87 4.82 -17.14
C SER A 18 -8.23 5.02 -17.78
N SER A 19 -9.15 4.12 -17.48
CA SER A 19 -10.52 4.18 -17.98
C SER A 19 -11.28 5.39 -17.44
N VAL A 20 -11.11 5.72 -16.15
CA VAL A 20 -11.76 6.88 -15.53
C VAL A 20 -11.29 8.18 -16.18
N GLU A 21 -9.99 8.36 -16.41
CA GLU A 21 -9.48 9.54 -17.12
C GLU A 21 -10.01 9.62 -18.55
N GLY A 22 -10.05 8.49 -19.28
CA GLY A 22 -10.63 8.45 -20.63
C GLY A 22 -12.08 8.93 -20.65
N ILE A 23 -12.88 8.55 -19.64
CA ILE A 23 -14.24 9.05 -19.46
C ILE A 23 -14.25 10.55 -19.15
N MET A 24 -13.36 11.02 -18.28
CA MET A 24 -13.28 12.44 -17.90
C MET A 24 -12.99 13.34 -19.10
N CYS A 25 -12.16 12.89 -20.04
CA CYS A 25 -11.80 13.66 -21.23
C CYS A 25 -12.90 13.73 -22.31
N LEU A 26 -14.01 12.99 -22.18
CA LEU A 26 -15.11 13.05 -23.14
C LEU A 26 -15.73 14.46 -23.22
N PRO A 27 -16.13 14.96 -24.40
CA PRO A 27 -16.70 16.30 -24.55
C PRO A 27 -17.91 16.58 -23.66
N SER A 28 -18.72 15.55 -23.39
CA SER A 28 -19.88 15.63 -22.49
C SER A 28 -19.51 15.98 -21.04
N ASN A 29 -18.25 15.75 -20.65
CA ASN A 29 -17.73 15.93 -19.30
C ASN A 29 -16.80 17.14 -19.18
N GLN A 30 -16.52 17.85 -20.29
CA GLN A 30 -15.67 19.05 -20.30
C GLN A 30 -16.40 20.30 -19.77
N ILE A 31 -17.74 20.28 -19.71
CA ILE A 31 -18.54 21.38 -19.16
C ILE A 31 -19.00 21.00 -17.75
N CYS A 32 -18.24 21.43 -16.74
CA CYS A 32 -18.58 21.20 -15.34
C CYS A 32 -19.46 22.32 -14.77
N SER A 33 -20.60 21.94 -14.19
CA SER A 33 -21.42 22.86 -13.39
C SER A 33 -20.68 23.32 -12.12
N SER A 34 -21.05 24.48 -11.55
CA SER A 34 -20.42 24.96 -10.30
C SER A 34 -20.51 23.94 -9.15
N GLN A 35 -21.61 23.19 -9.07
CA GLN A 35 -21.78 22.14 -8.07
C GLN A 35 -20.81 20.98 -8.30
N GLN A 36 -20.68 20.52 -9.55
CA GLN A 36 -19.77 19.44 -9.91
C GLN A 36 -18.30 19.82 -9.67
N ARG A 37 -17.92 21.08 -9.95
CA ARG A 37 -16.57 21.58 -9.64
C ARG A 37 -16.24 21.42 -8.14
N LYS A 38 -17.15 21.84 -7.25
CA LYS A 38 -16.96 21.69 -5.80
C LYS A 38 -16.82 20.25 -5.34
N LEU A 39 -17.59 19.32 -5.92
CA LEU A 39 -17.49 17.90 -5.59
C LEU A 39 -16.15 17.32 -6.08
N LEU A 40 -15.71 17.67 -7.29
CA LEU A 40 -14.42 17.25 -7.82
C LEU A 40 -13.25 17.84 -7.04
N ASP A 41 -13.34 19.08 -6.55
CA ASP A 41 -12.34 19.67 -5.66
C ASP A 41 -12.22 18.87 -4.36
N GLY A 42 -13.35 18.47 -3.75
CA GLY A 42 -13.36 17.62 -2.56
C GLY A 42 -12.76 16.23 -2.79
N GLU A 43 -13.09 15.61 -3.92
CA GLU A 43 -12.51 14.32 -4.35
C GLU A 43 -11.00 14.44 -4.58
N MET A 44 -10.55 15.56 -5.16
CA MET A 44 -9.14 15.84 -5.31
C MET A 44 -8.43 15.94 -3.96
N GLU A 45 -8.97 16.66 -2.97
CA GLU A 45 -8.33 16.71 -1.64
C GLU A 45 -8.15 15.30 -1.05
N CYS A 46 -9.16 14.43 -1.19
CA CYS A 46 -9.07 13.05 -0.74
C CYS A 46 -8.07 12.21 -1.57
N SER A 47 -7.93 12.48 -2.87
CA SER A 47 -6.89 11.88 -3.73
C SER A 47 -5.48 12.27 -3.29
N LEU A 48 -5.29 13.47 -2.73
CA LEU A 48 -4.00 13.90 -2.19
C LEU A 48 -3.64 13.07 -0.94
N GLU A 49 -4.60 12.80 -0.07
CA GLU A 49 -4.40 11.92 1.09
C GLU A 49 -4.02 10.49 0.67
N LEU A 50 -4.58 10.00 -0.45
CA LEU A 50 -4.20 8.71 -1.01
C LEU A 50 -2.77 8.74 -1.59
N LEU A 51 -2.34 9.84 -2.22
CA LEU A 51 -0.96 10.00 -2.67
C LEU A 51 0.03 9.97 -1.50
N ASP A 52 -0.30 10.66 -0.40
CA ASP A 52 0.50 10.62 0.84
C ASP A 52 0.59 9.19 1.39
N LEU A 53 -0.50 8.42 1.31
CA LEU A 53 -0.51 7.02 1.71
C LEU A 53 0.38 6.15 0.82
N CYS A 54 0.34 6.34 -0.50
CA CYS A 54 1.22 5.66 -1.45
C CYS A 54 2.70 5.98 -1.17
N ASN A 55 3.04 7.24 -0.91
CA ASN A 55 4.40 7.66 -0.55
C ASN A 55 4.87 7.00 0.75
N ALA A 56 4.04 7.03 1.80
CA ALA A 56 4.35 6.36 3.06
C ALA A 56 4.53 4.84 2.86
N MET A 57 3.80 4.23 1.93
CA MET A 57 3.96 2.80 1.63
C MET A 57 5.31 2.51 0.97
N HIS A 58 5.69 3.34 0.00
CA HIS A 58 6.96 3.23 -0.68
C HIS A 58 8.14 3.35 0.30
N GLU A 59 8.09 4.30 1.23
CA GLU A 59 9.10 4.43 2.29
C GLU A 59 9.20 3.16 3.16
N VAL A 60 8.04 2.61 3.56
CA VAL A 60 8.00 1.37 4.35
C VAL A 60 8.57 0.19 3.54
N PHE A 61 8.25 0.06 2.26
CA PHE A 61 8.77 -1.02 1.42
C PHE A 61 10.29 -0.90 1.20
N ALA A 62 10.80 0.30 1.01
CA ALA A 62 12.24 0.54 0.94
C ALA A 62 12.95 0.09 2.23
N GLU A 63 12.40 0.44 3.40
CA GLU A 63 12.97 0.04 4.69
C GLU A 63 12.83 -1.48 4.95
N LEU A 64 11.71 -2.10 4.56
CA LEU A 64 11.53 -3.56 4.67
C LEU A 64 12.54 -4.33 3.81
N LYS A 65 12.78 -3.91 2.56
CA LYS A 65 13.80 -4.52 1.70
C LYS A 65 15.19 -4.44 2.32
N ALA A 66 15.57 -3.27 2.85
CA ALA A 66 16.85 -3.11 3.53
C ALA A 66 16.98 -4.05 4.76
N ILE A 67 15.91 -4.18 5.55
CA ILE A 67 15.87 -5.11 6.68
C ILE A 67 16.02 -6.57 6.21
N ILE A 68 15.35 -6.97 5.13
CA ILE A 68 15.41 -8.32 4.57
C ILE A 68 16.81 -8.63 4.03
N GLN A 69 17.42 -7.71 3.28
CA GLN A 69 18.78 -7.86 2.76
C GLN A 69 19.79 -8.02 3.91
N ASP A 70 19.66 -7.22 4.98
CA ASP A 70 20.49 -7.36 6.17
C ASP A 70 20.29 -8.70 6.88
N MET A 71 19.05 -9.22 6.95
CA MET A 71 18.77 -10.54 7.49
C MET A 71 19.47 -11.63 6.67
N GLN A 72 19.38 -11.57 5.33
CA GLN A 72 20.02 -12.55 4.44
C GLN A 72 21.55 -12.54 4.63
N VAL A 73 22.17 -11.35 4.70
CA VAL A 73 23.61 -11.22 4.97
C VAL A 73 23.99 -11.83 6.31
N SER A 74 23.20 -11.56 7.36
CA SER A 74 23.46 -12.05 8.72
C SER A 74 23.28 -13.56 8.82
N LEU A 75 22.31 -14.11 8.10
CA LEU A 75 22.05 -15.55 8.01
C LEU A 75 23.22 -16.28 7.35
N ARG A 76 23.76 -15.75 6.23
CA ARG A 76 24.96 -16.30 5.57
C ARG A 76 26.20 -16.31 6.46
N LYS A 77 26.29 -15.35 7.40
CA LYS A 77 27.38 -15.24 8.38
C LYS A 77 27.17 -16.13 9.62
N GLY A 78 25.99 -16.73 9.79
CA GLY A 78 25.62 -17.47 11.00
C GLY A 78 25.42 -16.60 12.25
N ASP A 79 25.11 -15.31 12.08
CA ASP A 79 24.90 -14.38 13.20
C ASP A 79 23.43 -14.35 13.63
N ASP A 80 23.04 -15.39 14.37
CA ASP A 80 21.66 -15.58 14.84
C ASP A 80 21.17 -14.41 15.71
N ALA A 81 22.07 -13.75 16.45
CA ALA A 81 21.72 -12.62 17.31
C ALA A 81 21.31 -11.40 16.46
N VAL A 82 22.07 -11.10 15.40
CA VAL A 82 21.73 -10.02 14.47
C VAL A 82 20.47 -10.35 13.67
N VAL A 83 20.29 -11.61 13.23
CA VAL A 83 19.06 -12.05 12.57
C VAL A 83 17.84 -11.80 13.46
N GLN A 84 17.90 -12.19 14.74
CA GLN A 84 16.82 -11.93 15.70
C GLN A 84 16.56 -10.44 15.90
N ALA A 85 17.60 -9.61 15.99
CA ALA A 85 17.44 -8.16 16.10
C ALA A 85 16.73 -7.55 14.87
N LYS A 86 17.06 -8.01 13.67
CA LYS A 86 16.41 -7.58 12.42
C LYS A 86 14.95 -8.04 12.35
N ILE A 87 14.62 -9.25 12.82
CA ILE A 87 13.23 -9.74 12.92
C ILE A 87 12.41 -8.78 13.79
N GLN A 88 12.96 -8.35 14.92
CA GLN A 88 12.28 -7.36 15.77
C GLN A 88 12.12 -5.99 15.08
N SER A 89 13.09 -5.56 14.28
CA SER A 89 12.98 -4.32 13.49
C SER A 89 11.88 -4.41 12.44
N TYR A 90 11.79 -5.51 11.69
CA TYR A 90 10.70 -5.77 10.74
C TYR A 90 9.33 -5.68 11.42
N ILE A 91 9.15 -6.39 12.54
CA ILE A 91 7.88 -6.42 13.27
C ILE A 91 7.51 -5.02 13.77
N ARG A 92 8.48 -4.25 14.30
CA ARG A 92 8.26 -2.88 14.78
C ARG A 92 7.82 -1.96 13.64
N LEU A 93 8.50 -2.02 12.50
CA LEU A 93 8.18 -1.24 11.31
C LEU A 93 6.76 -1.56 10.82
N MET A 94 6.43 -2.84 10.64
CA MET A 94 5.10 -3.27 10.18
C MET A 94 3.99 -2.86 11.14
N LYS A 95 4.20 -2.96 12.46
CA LYS A 95 3.23 -2.48 13.46
C LYS A 95 2.99 -0.98 13.37
N LYS A 96 4.06 -0.19 13.22
CA LYS A 96 3.99 1.26 13.07
C LYS A 96 3.23 1.63 11.80
N ALA A 97 3.60 1.02 10.69
CA ALA A 97 2.99 1.28 9.39
C ALA A 97 1.51 0.90 9.39
N LYS A 98 1.13 -0.30 9.86
CA LYS A 98 -0.28 -0.70 9.97
C LYS A 98 -1.13 0.27 10.79
N LYS A 99 -0.59 0.80 11.89
CA LYS A 99 -1.28 1.82 12.70
C LYS A 99 -1.49 3.12 11.93
N HIS A 100 -0.48 3.54 11.17
CA HIS A 100 -0.57 4.74 10.32
C HIS A 100 -1.63 4.56 9.23
N PHE A 101 -1.55 3.46 8.47
CA PHE A 101 -2.45 3.16 7.36
C PHE A 101 -3.90 3.09 7.81
N LYS A 102 -4.20 2.35 8.89
CA LYS A 102 -5.56 2.23 9.42
C LYS A 102 -6.15 3.56 9.88
N LYS A 103 -5.31 4.51 10.33
CA LYS A 103 -5.76 5.86 10.70
C LYS A 103 -6.13 6.66 9.45
N THR A 104 -5.28 6.62 8.43
CA THR A 104 -5.49 7.35 7.17
C THR A 104 -6.67 6.81 6.39
N VAL A 105 -6.82 5.48 6.28
CA VAL A 105 -7.95 4.83 5.56
C VAL A 105 -9.32 5.31 6.06
N LYS A 106 -9.49 5.42 7.39
CA LYS A 106 -10.75 5.88 7.99
C LYS A 106 -11.12 7.33 7.67
N LYS A 107 -10.15 8.14 7.26
CA LYS A 107 -10.36 9.54 6.88
C LYS A 107 -10.89 9.65 5.43
N VAL A 108 -10.51 8.69 4.57
CA VAL A 108 -10.70 8.72 3.12
C VAL A 108 -12.06 8.16 2.66
N THR A 109 -12.79 7.45 3.52
CA THR A 109 -14.14 6.93 3.22
C THR A 109 -15.20 8.00 3.46
N SER A 110 -15.61 8.71 2.40
CA SER A 110 -16.77 9.62 2.39
C SER A 110 -17.85 9.02 1.51
N ASP A 111 -19.07 8.90 2.03
CA ASP A 111 -20.20 8.28 1.34
C ASP A 111 -21.23 9.32 0.85
N LYS A 112 -21.67 9.12 -0.40
CA LYS A 112 -22.77 9.76 -1.15
C LYS A 112 -22.45 11.06 -1.89
N GLU A 113 -22.04 10.90 -3.15
CA GLU A 113 -22.10 11.94 -4.17
C GLU A 113 -22.92 11.45 -5.37
N ASP A 114 -23.89 12.27 -5.79
CA ASP A 114 -24.80 11.97 -6.91
C ASP A 114 -24.14 12.15 -8.28
N ASP A 115 -22.96 12.81 -8.33
CA ASP A 115 -22.20 12.97 -9.56
C ASP A 115 -21.51 11.67 -9.98
N LYS A 116 -21.72 11.27 -11.23
CA LYS A 116 -21.22 10.00 -11.77
C LYS A 116 -19.70 9.93 -11.79
N MET A 117 -19.03 11.04 -12.13
CA MET A 117 -17.58 11.09 -12.24
C MET A 117 -16.95 11.01 -10.85
N VAL A 118 -17.47 11.80 -9.92
CA VAL A 118 -16.99 11.81 -8.53
C VAL A 118 -17.17 10.41 -7.91
N LYS A 119 -18.32 9.78 -8.13
CA LYS A 119 -18.58 8.40 -7.68
C LYS A 119 -17.60 7.37 -8.26
N LEU A 120 -17.16 7.52 -9.51
CA LEU A 120 -16.16 6.64 -10.13
C LEU A 120 -14.80 6.82 -9.48
N LEU A 121 -14.37 8.07 -9.30
CA LEU A 121 -13.10 8.43 -8.65
C LEU A 121 -13.05 7.94 -7.19
N SER A 122 -14.10 8.23 -6.42
CA SER A 122 -14.23 7.81 -5.02
C SER A 122 -14.17 6.28 -4.89
N LYS A 123 -14.88 5.53 -5.74
CA LYS A 123 -14.79 4.06 -5.75
C LYS A 123 -13.39 3.55 -6.09
N ALA A 124 -12.72 4.13 -7.09
CA ALA A 124 -11.35 3.76 -7.42
C ALA A 124 -10.41 4.02 -6.24
N ARG A 125 -10.59 5.16 -5.55
CA ARG A 125 -9.84 5.53 -4.33
C ARG A 125 -10.09 4.56 -3.19
N GLU A 126 -11.34 4.17 -2.92
CA GLU A 126 -11.71 3.21 -1.88
C GLU A 126 -11.08 1.83 -2.12
N ILE A 127 -11.17 1.33 -3.36
CA ILE A 127 -10.56 0.05 -3.74
C ILE A 127 -9.05 0.13 -3.56
N THR A 128 -8.42 1.19 -4.06
CA THR A 128 -6.97 1.41 -3.89
C THR A 128 -6.58 1.40 -2.42
N THR A 129 -7.28 2.19 -1.61
CA THR A 129 -7.03 2.30 -0.17
C THR A 129 -7.13 0.93 0.52
N SER A 130 -8.16 0.14 0.17
CA SER A 130 -8.35 -1.21 0.69
C SER A 130 -7.24 -2.18 0.28
N VAL A 131 -6.76 -2.12 -0.97
CA VAL A 131 -5.65 -2.93 -1.48
C VAL A 131 -4.34 -2.56 -0.76
N LEU A 132 -4.06 -1.27 -0.57
CA LEU A 132 -2.89 -0.81 0.19
C LEU A 132 -2.94 -1.29 1.65
N GLU A 133 -4.09 -1.15 2.33
CA GLU A 133 -4.24 -1.64 3.71
C GLU A 133 -4.07 -3.16 3.82
N SER A 134 -4.65 -3.91 2.88
CA SER A 134 -4.54 -5.38 2.83
C SER A 134 -3.10 -5.85 2.58
N SER A 135 -2.36 -5.12 1.75
CA SER A 135 -0.94 -5.38 1.49
C SER A 135 -0.12 -5.26 2.78
N MET A 136 -0.36 -4.20 3.56
CA MET A 136 0.28 -4.01 4.85
C MET A 136 -0.12 -5.07 5.89
N ASP A 137 -1.39 -5.47 5.93
CA ASP A 137 -1.84 -6.53 6.81
C ASP A 137 -1.19 -7.88 6.46
N LEU A 138 -1.07 -8.20 5.18
CA LEU A 138 -0.47 -9.43 4.70
C LEU A 138 1.03 -9.50 5.01
N LEU A 139 1.79 -8.44 4.69
CA LEU A 139 3.22 -8.35 4.99
C LEU A 139 3.50 -8.46 6.49
N SER A 140 2.59 -8.00 7.35
CA SER A 140 2.76 -8.09 8.81
C SER A 140 2.75 -9.53 9.32
N LYS A 141 2.23 -10.48 8.52
CA LYS A 141 2.11 -11.91 8.84
C LYS A 141 3.24 -12.75 8.24
N GLN A 142 4.04 -12.20 7.33
CA GLN A 142 5.07 -12.96 6.61
C GLN A 142 6.28 -13.33 7.46
N ILE A 143 6.57 -12.55 8.50
CA ILE A 143 7.60 -12.87 9.49
C ILE A 143 6.91 -13.02 10.85
N ALA A 144 6.34 -14.20 11.09
CA ALA A 144 5.67 -14.50 12.34
C ALA A 144 6.67 -14.99 13.40
N THR A 145 6.57 -14.42 14.61
CA THR A 145 7.32 -14.88 15.78
C THR A 145 6.77 -16.21 16.31
N PRO A 146 7.61 -17.06 16.92
CA PRO A 146 7.12 -18.05 17.88
C PRO A 146 6.41 -17.32 19.03
N LYS A 147 5.24 -17.79 19.47
CA LYS A 147 4.52 -17.22 20.62
C LYS A 147 5.42 -17.30 21.86
N MET A 148 5.91 -16.16 22.35
CA MET A 148 6.54 -16.05 23.68
C MET A 148 5.46 -15.71 24.71
N SER A 149 4.77 -16.73 25.24
CA SER A 149 4.10 -16.57 26.52
C SER A 149 5.14 -16.66 27.64
N ILE A 150 4.96 -15.86 28.69
CA ILE A 150 5.95 -15.51 29.72
C ILE A 150 6.36 -16.67 30.65
N ILE A 151 5.97 -17.92 30.36
CA ILE A 151 6.35 -19.08 31.19
C ILE A 151 6.90 -20.16 30.28
N SER A 152 8.22 -20.12 30.03
CA SER A 152 9.08 -21.29 29.74
C SER A 152 10.51 -20.84 29.34
N LYS A 153 11.36 -20.56 30.34
CA LYS A 153 12.82 -20.43 30.12
C LYS A 153 13.54 -21.79 29.94
N ALA A 154 12.81 -22.91 29.85
CA ALA A 154 13.41 -24.25 29.84
C ALA A 154 13.15 -25.10 28.58
N PHE A 155 12.39 -24.61 27.60
CA PHE A 155 12.07 -25.37 26.37
C PHE A 155 12.33 -24.61 25.06
N LEU A 156 13.18 -23.57 25.07
CA LEU A 156 13.61 -22.88 23.85
C LEU A 156 14.69 -23.65 23.09
N LYS A 157 14.45 -24.95 22.86
CA LYS A 157 15.12 -25.72 21.83
C LYS A 157 14.00 -26.32 21.00
N LYS A 158 13.84 -25.80 19.77
CA LYS A 158 12.88 -26.25 18.74
C LYS A 158 11.50 -25.56 18.75
N ASN A 159 11.49 -24.28 18.35
CA ASN A 159 10.41 -23.65 17.57
C ASN A 159 10.90 -22.32 16.99
N SER A 160 12.15 -22.29 16.50
CA SER A 160 12.61 -21.19 15.65
C SER A 160 11.92 -21.37 14.30
N VAL A 161 11.02 -20.45 13.92
CA VAL A 161 10.80 -20.20 12.50
C VAL A 161 12.12 -19.59 12.02
N VAL A 162 13.04 -20.46 11.59
CA VAL A 162 14.24 -20.04 10.87
C VAL A 162 13.73 -19.50 9.55
N CYS A 163 13.82 -18.18 9.38
CA CYS A 163 13.61 -17.55 8.09
C CYS A 163 14.75 -18.04 7.18
N SER A 164 14.46 -18.91 6.21
CA SER A 164 15.50 -19.35 5.27
C SER A 164 15.84 -18.20 4.32
N GLU A 165 17.04 -18.24 3.76
CA GLU A 165 17.46 -17.26 2.76
C GLU A 165 16.50 -17.23 1.56
N GLU A 166 16.03 -18.40 1.12
CA GLU A 166 15.04 -18.56 0.04
C GLU A 166 13.71 -17.87 0.38
N GLN A 167 13.20 -18.04 1.60
CA GLN A 167 11.95 -17.39 2.05
C GLN A 167 12.09 -15.87 2.08
N LEU A 168 13.24 -15.38 2.55
CA LEU A 168 13.57 -13.96 2.55
C LEU A 168 13.65 -13.41 1.13
N GLN A 169 14.21 -14.17 0.18
CA GLN A 169 14.28 -13.77 -1.22
C GLN A 169 12.89 -13.68 -1.85
N VAL A 170 12.02 -14.66 -1.60
CA VAL A 170 10.63 -14.63 -2.07
C VAL A 170 9.88 -13.43 -1.49
N LEU A 171 10.08 -13.14 -0.20
CA LEU A 171 9.47 -11.99 0.45
C LEU A 171 9.97 -10.66 -0.12
N GLU A 172 11.27 -10.53 -0.41
CA GLU A 172 11.84 -9.36 -1.06
C GLU A 172 11.22 -9.12 -2.45
N CYS A 173 11.14 -10.17 -3.28
CA CYS A 173 10.50 -10.11 -4.60
C CYS A 173 9.04 -9.68 -4.49
N CYS A 174 8.30 -10.29 -3.56
CA CYS A 174 6.91 -9.95 -3.25
C CYS A 174 6.73 -8.47 -2.86
N ILE A 175 7.64 -7.92 -2.06
CA ILE A 175 7.61 -6.49 -1.69
C ILE A 175 7.92 -5.62 -2.91
N GLY A 176 8.88 -6.02 -3.75
CA GLY A 176 9.18 -5.33 -5.01
C GLY A 176 7.98 -5.27 -5.95
N ASP A 177 7.24 -6.36 -6.08
CA ASP A 177 6.02 -6.42 -6.89
C ASP A 177 4.89 -5.53 -6.36
N LEU A 178 4.75 -5.42 -5.04
CA LEU A 178 3.80 -4.49 -4.41
C LEU A 178 4.25 -3.03 -4.57
N GLU A 179 5.54 -2.75 -4.43
CA GLU A 179 6.13 -1.42 -4.60
C GLU A 179 5.96 -0.92 -6.03
N ALA A 180 6.23 -1.77 -7.02
CA ALA A 180 6.04 -1.45 -8.43
C ALA A 180 4.57 -1.14 -8.74
N GLY A 181 3.65 -2.00 -8.27
CA GLY A 181 2.20 -1.78 -8.40
C GLY A 181 1.74 -0.47 -7.77
N ALA A 182 2.20 -0.17 -6.55
CA ALA A 182 1.88 1.07 -5.87
C ALA A 182 2.43 2.30 -6.60
N GLY A 183 3.62 2.19 -7.19
CA GLY A 183 4.21 3.24 -8.01
C GLY A 183 3.42 3.53 -9.28
N LEU A 184 2.82 2.51 -9.92
CA LEU A 184 1.91 2.69 -11.05
C LEU A 184 0.67 3.51 -10.62
N VAL A 185 0.04 3.09 -9.53
CA VAL A 185 -1.12 3.79 -8.97
C VAL A 185 -0.79 5.23 -8.58
N PHE A 186 0.35 5.47 -7.92
CA PHE A 186 0.80 6.81 -7.56
C PHE A 186 0.92 7.72 -8.78
N ARG A 187 1.62 7.28 -9.83
CA ARG A 187 1.76 8.06 -11.08
C ARG A 187 0.41 8.35 -11.70
N ARG A 188 -0.48 7.36 -11.67
CA ARG A 188 -1.80 7.47 -12.27
C ARG A 188 -2.71 8.43 -11.51
N LEU A 189 -2.67 8.43 -10.18
CA LEU A 189 -3.34 9.41 -9.33
C LEU A 189 -2.86 10.84 -9.63
N VAL A 190 -1.55 11.05 -9.78
CA VAL A 190 -0.99 12.35 -10.17
C VAL A 190 -1.54 12.79 -11.53
N GLN A 191 -1.56 11.91 -12.53
CA GLN A 191 -2.12 12.20 -13.85
C GLN A 191 -3.61 12.56 -13.79
N SER A 192 -4.43 11.76 -13.09
CA SER A 192 -5.87 12.03 -12.94
C SER A 192 -6.13 13.40 -12.31
N ARG A 193 -5.32 13.83 -11.33
CA ARG A 193 -5.42 15.17 -10.73
C ARG A 193 -5.09 16.28 -11.73
N VAL A 194 -4.02 16.12 -12.50
CA VAL A 194 -3.64 17.09 -13.54
C VAL A 194 -4.76 17.22 -14.57
N THR A 195 -5.33 16.10 -15.01
CA THR A 195 -6.46 16.08 -15.94
C THR A 195 -7.69 16.78 -15.35
N LEU A 196 -8.03 16.53 -14.08
CA LEU A 196 -9.11 17.26 -13.40
C LEU A 196 -8.84 18.77 -13.35
N LEU A 197 -7.66 19.19 -12.94
CA LEU A 197 -7.29 20.61 -12.88
C LEU A 197 -7.46 21.29 -14.23
N ASN A 198 -7.03 20.64 -15.31
CA ASN A 198 -7.18 21.17 -16.66
C ASN A 198 -8.66 21.37 -17.04
N ILE A 199 -9.51 20.37 -16.77
CA ILE A 199 -10.97 20.45 -17.01
C ILE A 199 -11.61 21.56 -16.17
N LEU A 200 -11.21 21.69 -14.90
CA LEU A 200 -11.75 22.70 -13.99
C LEU A 200 -11.24 24.12 -14.29
N SER A 201 -10.09 24.26 -14.95
CA SER A 201 -9.53 25.54 -15.39
C SER A 201 -10.04 26.02 -16.75
N SER A 202 -10.68 25.12 -17.51
CA SER A 202 -11.31 25.42 -18.80
C SER A 202 -12.69 26.07 -18.62
#